data_AF-A0A7S2AMU9-F1
#
_entry.id   AF-A0A7S2AMU9-F1
#
_cell.length_a   1.000
_cell.length_b   1.000
_cell.length_c   1.000
_cell.angle_alpha   90.00
_cell.angle_beta   90.00
_cell.angle_gamma   90.00
#
_symmetry.space_group_name_H-M   'P 1'
#
loop_
_entity.id
_entity.type
_entity.pdbx_description
1 polymer ?
#
loop_
_entity_poly.entity_id
_entity_poly.type
_entity_poly.pdbx_seq_one_letter_code
_entity_poly.pdbx_strand_id
1 'polypeptide(L)'
;SCEPINGANDWMDGCAAPVASALAVELCVSLLHHPLEHHAPADPTPSCPMNGSPSDADKPLGMLPHQLRGFLGTYGIVHPVGNAFSCCTGCAAPVCQAYQEQGPEFVLKVCDSVKHLEAVSGLDQFHRDAEDIDIDEWDENSDDDEMAI
;
A
#
# COMPACT_ATOMS: atom_id res chain seq x y z
N SER A 1 3.84 -3.24 -29.02
CA SER A 1 5.05 -3.97 -28.65
C SER A 1 4.62 -5.19 -27.85
N CYS A 2 4.36 -6.31 -28.53
CA CYS A 2 4.12 -7.59 -27.89
C CYS A 2 5.40 -8.39 -28.13
N GLU A 3 6.24 -8.55 -27.11
CA GLU A 3 7.39 -9.44 -27.22
C GLU A 3 6.92 -10.90 -27.23
N PRO A 4 7.63 -11.80 -27.93
CA PRO A 4 7.22 -13.19 -28.04
C PRO A 4 7.39 -13.91 -26.69
N ILE A 5 6.28 -14.48 -26.24
CA ILE A 5 6.12 -15.28 -25.02
C ILE A 5 7.10 -16.46 -25.02
N ASN A 6 8.11 -16.43 -24.14
CA ASN A 6 9.15 -17.46 -24.03
C ASN A 6 9.15 -18.06 -22.61
N GLY A 7 8.02 -18.65 -22.21
CA GLY A 7 7.94 -19.44 -20.98
C GLY A 7 6.51 -19.81 -20.61
N ALA A 8 6.31 -20.92 -19.91
CA ALA A 8 5.00 -21.38 -19.44
C ALA A 8 4.33 -20.42 -18.42
N ASN A 9 5.07 -19.43 -17.90
CA ASN A 9 4.61 -18.49 -16.88
C ASN A 9 4.19 -17.12 -17.49
N ASP A 10 4.55 -16.89 -18.74
CA ASP A 10 4.46 -15.60 -19.44
C ASP A 10 3.00 -15.23 -19.84
N TRP A 11 2.10 -16.22 -19.80
CA TRP A 11 0.68 -16.06 -20.10
C TRP A 11 -0.10 -15.36 -18.97
N MET A 12 0.36 -15.51 -17.72
CA MET A 12 -0.29 -14.89 -16.56
C MET A 12 0.03 -13.39 -16.47
N ASP A 13 1.22 -12.98 -16.91
CA ASP A 13 1.64 -11.58 -16.91
C ASP A 13 0.91 -10.74 -17.97
N GLY A 14 0.51 -11.36 -19.08
CA GLY A 14 -0.18 -10.67 -20.18
C GLY A 14 -1.55 -10.05 -19.81
N CYS A 15 -2.28 -10.65 -18.87
CA CYS A 15 -3.60 -10.16 -18.46
C CYS A 15 -3.55 -9.19 -17.27
N ALA A 16 -2.50 -9.22 -16.44
CA ALA A 16 -2.41 -8.39 -15.25
C ALA A 16 -2.26 -6.90 -15.60
N ALA A 17 -1.41 -6.58 -16.57
CA ALA A 17 -1.13 -5.21 -17.01
C ALA A 17 -2.38 -4.45 -17.50
N PRO A 18 -3.21 -4.97 -18.43
CA PRO A 18 -4.41 -4.26 -18.89
C PRO A 18 -5.47 -4.10 -17.79
N VAL A 19 -5.65 -5.10 -16.91
CA VAL A 19 -6.60 -5.00 -15.78
C VAL A 19 -6.16 -3.93 -14.79
N ALA A 20 -4.87 -3.91 -14.41
CA ALA A 20 -4.33 -2.89 -13.52
C ALA A 20 -4.43 -1.48 -14.14
N SER A 21 -4.16 -1.36 -15.44
CA SER A 21 -4.25 -0.09 -16.17
C SER A 21 -5.69 0.46 -16.19
N ALA A 22 -6.67 -0.39 -16.48
CA ALA A 22 -8.08 0.01 -16.48
C ALA A 22 -8.52 0.47 -15.08
N LEU A 23 -8.19 -0.30 -14.04
CA LEU A 23 -8.50 0.06 -12.65
C LEU A 23 -7.83 1.37 -12.22
N ALA A 24 -6.58 1.61 -12.62
CA ALA A 24 -5.88 2.85 -12.32
C ALA A 24 -6.52 4.07 -12.98
N VAL A 25 -6.97 3.94 -14.23
CA VAL A 25 -7.67 5.02 -14.95
C VAL A 25 -9.02 5.30 -14.30
N GLU A 26 -9.81 4.28 -13.98
CA GLU A 26 -11.10 4.45 -13.28
C GLU A 26 -10.91 5.15 -11.93
N LEU A 27 -9.94 4.72 -11.11
CA LEU A 27 -9.63 5.35 -9.83
C LEU A 27 -9.20 6.82 -10.01
N CYS A 28 -8.38 7.12 -11.01
CA CYS A 28 -7.94 8.47 -11.32
C CYS A 28 -9.10 9.38 -11.71
N VAL A 29 -9.99 8.91 -12.61
CA VAL A 29 -11.15 9.68 -13.04
C VAL A 29 -12.12 9.89 -11.88
N SER A 30 -12.37 8.87 -11.05
CA SER A 30 -13.18 9.00 -9.83
C SER A 30 -12.60 10.03 -8.85
N LEU A 31 -11.28 10.03 -8.65
CA LEU A 31 -10.62 10.99 -7.77
C LEU A 31 -10.75 12.43 -8.29
N LEU A 32 -10.56 12.64 -9.61
CA LEU A 32 -10.68 13.96 -10.24
C LEU A 32 -12.11 14.52 -10.23
N HIS A 33 -13.13 13.66 -10.23
CA HIS A 33 -14.53 14.09 -10.16
C HIS A 33 -15.03 14.24 -8.71
N HIS A 34 -14.26 13.83 -7.72
CA HIS A 34 -14.61 14.02 -6.31
C HIS A 34 -14.50 15.51 -5.94
N PRO A 35 -15.44 16.09 -5.18
CA PRO A 35 -15.40 17.51 -4.82
C PRO A 35 -14.17 17.92 -4.00
N LEU A 36 -13.54 16.97 -3.31
CA LEU A 36 -12.27 17.16 -2.59
C LEU A 36 -11.01 16.84 -3.41
N GLU A 37 -11.18 16.34 -4.64
CA GLU A 37 -10.09 15.92 -5.52
C GLU A 37 -9.07 15.03 -4.78
N HIS A 38 -7.78 15.38 -4.83
CA HIS A 38 -6.69 14.68 -4.16
C HIS A 38 -6.73 14.72 -2.61
N HIS A 39 -7.62 15.52 -2.01
CA HIS A 39 -7.88 15.51 -0.57
C HIS A 39 -9.02 14.57 -0.17
N ALA A 40 -9.60 13.83 -1.12
CA ALA A 40 -10.65 12.87 -0.83
C ALA A 40 -10.13 11.78 0.14
N PRO A 41 -10.84 11.49 1.24
CA PRO A 41 -10.49 10.38 2.11
C PRO A 41 -10.73 9.05 1.39
N ALA A 42 -9.91 8.05 1.72
CA ALA A 42 -10.14 6.70 1.22
C ALA A 42 -11.37 6.05 1.88
N ASP A 43 -12.10 5.26 1.12
CA ASP A 43 -13.23 4.50 1.63
C ASP A 43 -12.77 3.25 2.39
N PRO A 44 -13.20 3.07 3.66
CA PRO A 44 -12.68 2.01 4.53
C PRO A 44 -13.12 0.61 4.11
N THR A 45 -14.21 0.46 3.35
CA THR A 45 -14.70 -0.81 2.80
C THR A 45 -15.53 -0.56 1.54
N PRO A 46 -15.69 -1.55 0.65
CA PRO A 46 -16.72 -1.51 -0.38
C PRO A 46 -18.09 -1.58 0.30
N SER A 47 -18.66 -0.43 0.65
CA SER A 47 -20.10 -0.36 0.86
C SER A 47 -20.75 -0.65 -0.49
N CYS A 48 -21.46 -1.77 -0.59
CA CYS A 48 -22.27 -2.09 -1.75
C CYS A 48 -23.13 -0.86 -2.10
N PRO A 49 -23.09 -0.33 -3.35
CA PRO A 49 -23.87 0.84 -3.75
C PRO A 49 -25.38 0.54 -3.84
N MET A 50 -25.83 -0.63 -3.39
CA MET A 50 -27.23 -1.07 -3.50
C MET A 50 -28.18 -0.24 -2.62
N ASN A 51 -27.66 0.43 -1.58
CA ASN A 51 -28.43 1.38 -0.78
C ASN A 51 -27.66 2.69 -0.71
N GLY A 52 -27.95 3.59 -1.66
CA GLY A 52 -27.37 4.93 -1.74
C GLY A 52 -27.44 5.64 -0.39
N SER A 53 -26.28 5.79 0.24
CA SER A 53 -26.11 6.65 1.40
C SER A 53 -26.11 8.10 0.90
N PRO A 54 -26.58 9.09 1.68
CA PRO A 54 -26.43 10.50 1.32
C PRO A 54 -24.98 10.93 1.06
N SER A 55 -23.98 10.16 1.49
CA SER A 55 -22.56 10.34 1.13
C SER A 55 -22.20 10.00 -0.32
N ASP A 56 -23.05 9.26 -1.04
CA ASP A 56 -22.80 8.84 -2.42
C ASP A 56 -23.09 9.94 -3.43
N ALA A 57 -23.81 11.00 -3.04
CA ALA A 57 -24.04 12.18 -3.87
C ALA A 57 -22.73 12.90 -4.23
N ASP A 58 -21.72 12.81 -3.36
CA ASP A 58 -20.39 13.40 -3.57
C ASP A 58 -19.44 12.48 -4.36
N LYS A 59 -19.91 11.28 -4.74
CA LYS A 59 -19.12 10.22 -5.38
C LYS A 59 -19.81 9.69 -6.64
N PRO A 60 -19.93 10.51 -7.70
CA PRO A 60 -20.70 10.16 -8.89
C PRO A 60 -20.16 8.92 -9.63
N LEU A 61 -18.90 8.55 -9.42
CA LEU A 61 -18.22 7.42 -10.04
C LEU A 61 -17.94 6.27 -9.06
N GLY A 62 -18.56 6.30 -7.88
CA GLY A 62 -18.46 5.24 -6.87
C GLY A 62 -17.33 5.46 -5.87
N MET A 63 -16.93 4.38 -5.20
CA MET A 63 -15.99 4.40 -4.08
C MET A 63 -14.55 4.78 -4.48
N LEU A 64 -13.80 5.34 -3.54
CA LEU A 64 -12.39 5.71 -3.69
C LEU A 64 -11.49 4.87 -2.76
N PRO A 65 -11.00 3.70 -3.21
CA PRO A 65 -10.10 2.88 -2.42
C PRO A 65 -8.69 3.48 -2.33
N HIS A 66 -8.02 3.28 -1.19
CA HIS A 66 -6.61 3.65 -1.00
C HIS A 66 -5.64 2.76 -1.80
N GLN A 67 -5.92 1.46 -1.87
CA GLN A 67 -5.13 0.47 -2.62
C GLN A 67 -6.06 -0.52 -3.33
N LEU A 68 -5.63 -1.02 -4.49
CA LEU A 68 -6.26 -2.10 -5.22
C LEU A 68 -5.26 -3.25 -5.36
N ARG A 69 -5.61 -4.45 -4.87
CA ARG A 69 -4.81 -5.66 -5.08
C ARG A 69 -5.69 -6.72 -5.74
N GLY A 70 -5.37 -7.00 -7.01
CA GLY A 70 -6.08 -7.99 -7.82
C GLY A 70 -5.36 -9.34 -7.83
N PHE A 71 -6.14 -10.42 -7.80
CA PHE A 71 -5.66 -11.80 -7.84
C PHE A 71 -6.36 -12.53 -8.98
N LEU A 72 -5.63 -12.83 -10.07
CA LEU A 72 -6.22 -13.47 -11.25
C LEU A 72 -6.63 -14.92 -11.00
N GLY A 73 -5.89 -15.66 -10.16
CA GLY A 73 -6.19 -17.07 -9.85
C GLY A 73 -7.53 -17.26 -9.12
N THR A 74 -8.00 -16.25 -8.39
CA THR A 74 -9.28 -16.27 -7.65
C THR A 74 -10.29 -15.26 -8.21
N TYR A 75 -9.92 -14.51 -9.25
CA TYR A 75 -10.70 -13.40 -9.81
C TYR A 75 -11.19 -12.40 -8.76
N GLY A 76 -10.37 -12.19 -7.72
CA GLY A 76 -10.71 -11.34 -6.57
C GLY A 76 -9.95 -10.03 -6.55
N ILE A 77 -10.57 -8.97 -6.03
CA ILE A 77 -9.93 -7.70 -5.72
C ILE A 77 -10.17 -7.39 -4.24
N VAL A 78 -9.12 -6.97 -3.54
CA VAL A 78 -9.22 -6.47 -2.17
C VAL A 78 -8.80 -5.00 -2.11
N HIS A 79 -9.34 -4.28 -1.11
CA HIS A 79 -9.15 -2.83 -0.91
C HIS A 79 -8.49 -2.53 0.44
N PRO A 80 -7.17 -2.77 0.62
CA PRO A 80 -6.50 -2.46 1.87
C PRO A 80 -6.38 -0.95 2.09
N VAL A 81 -6.49 -0.55 3.36
CA VAL A 81 -6.13 0.80 3.81
C VAL A 81 -4.83 0.70 4.57
N GLY A 82 -3.85 1.51 4.18
CA GLY A 82 -2.53 1.57 4.81
C GLY A 82 -2.35 2.92 5.47
N ASN A 83 -1.98 2.94 6.75
CA ASN A 83 -1.71 4.18 7.46
C ASN A 83 -0.29 4.69 7.14
N ALA A 84 -0.10 6.00 7.25
CA ALA A 84 1.22 6.60 7.11
C ALA A 84 2.15 6.08 8.23
N PHE A 85 3.24 5.43 7.83
CA PHE A 85 4.23 4.88 8.74
C PHE A 85 5.28 5.94 9.08
N SER A 86 5.58 6.10 10.37
CA SER A 86 6.51 7.12 10.87
C SER A 86 7.94 6.95 10.34
N CYS A 87 8.36 5.70 10.04
CA CYS A 87 9.70 5.40 9.52
C CYS A 87 9.70 5.05 8.02
N CYS A 88 8.66 5.44 7.27
CA CYS A 88 8.55 5.20 5.84
C CYS A 88 9.70 5.83 5.05
N THR A 89 10.42 5.03 4.27
CA THR A 89 11.54 5.47 3.42
C THR A 89 11.13 6.41 2.27
N GLY A 90 9.83 6.57 2.01
CA GLY A 90 9.31 7.47 0.97
C GLY A 90 8.61 8.72 1.48
N CYS A 91 7.87 8.65 2.59
CA CYS A 91 6.99 9.75 3.04
C CYS A 91 7.17 10.18 4.50
N ALA A 92 8.11 9.59 5.25
CA ALA A 92 8.39 10.04 6.60
C ALA A 92 8.83 11.51 6.62
N ALA A 93 8.43 12.25 7.66
CA ALA A 93 8.80 13.66 7.84
C ALA A 93 10.30 13.95 7.65
N PRO A 94 11.25 13.20 8.25
CA PRO A 94 12.68 13.45 8.06
C PRO A 94 13.15 13.22 6.62
N VAL A 95 12.55 12.27 5.88
CA VAL A 95 12.85 12.02 4.46
C VAL A 95 12.38 13.19 3.61
N CYS A 96 11.14 13.64 3.81
CA CYS A 96 10.57 14.79 3.11
C CYS A 96 11.39 16.06 3.37
N GLN A 97 11.79 16.30 4.62
CA GLN A 97 12.62 17.44 5.00
C GLN A 97 14.01 17.37 4.35
N ALA A 98 14.69 16.22 4.43
CA ALA A 98 16.00 16.04 3.80
C ALA A 98 15.97 16.29 2.30
N TYR A 99 14.92 15.83 1.60
CA TYR A 99 14.74 16.10 0.19
C TYR A 99 14.43 17.59 -0.10
N GLN A 100 13.64 18.26 0.74
CA GLN A 100 13.37 19.70 0.58
C GLN A 100 14.62 20.56 0.77
N GLU A 101 15.51 20.18 1.69
CA GLU A 101 16.73 20.93 2.00
C GLU A 101 17.88 20.66 1.02
N GLN A 102 18.08 19.40 0.62
CA GLN A 102 19.24 18.96 -0.17
C GLN A 102 18.89 18.64 -1.64
N GLY A 103 17.60 18.48 -1.95
CA GLY A 103 17.10 18.21 -3.30
C GLY A 103 17.76 16.99 -3.97
N PRO A 104 18.30 17.15 -5.19
CA PRO A 104 18.86 16.03 -5.96
C PRO A 104 20.12 15.43 -5.33
N GLU A 105 20.88 16.18 -4.53
CA GLU A 105 22.06 15.65 -3.85
C GLU A 105 21.70 14.55 -2.84
N PHE A 106 20.56 14.70 -2.16
CA PHE A 106 20.04 13.65 -1.28
C PHE A 106 19.70 12.39 -2.06
N VAL A 107 19.03 12.53 -3.21
CA VAL A 107 18.68 11.38 -4.06
C VAL A 107 19.92 10.63 -4.52
N LEU A 108 20.98 11.34 -4.94
CA LEU A 108 22.24 10.71 -5.32
C LEU A 108 22.88 9.95 -4.15
N LYS A 109 22.92 10.54 -2.94
CA LYS A 109 23.43 9.87 -1.73
C LYS A 109 22.62 8.60 -1.39
N VAL A 110 21.30 8.64 -1.56
CA VAL A 110 20.42 7.48 -1.37
C VAL A 110 20.70 6.39 -2.42
N CYS A 111 20.90 6.77 -3.68
CA CYS A 111 21.25 5.83 -4.75
C CYS A 111 22.63 5.19 -4.52
N ASP A 112 23.58 5.94 -3.95
CA ASP A 112 24.92 5.44 -3.63
C ASP A 112 24.92 4.51 -2.39
N SER A 113 23.97 4.68 -1.47
CA SER A 113 23.89 3.89 -0.23
C SER A 113 22.46 3.75 0.30
N VAL A 114 21.94 2.52 0.25
CA VAL A 114 20.62 2.16 0.82
C VAL A 114 20.55 2.50 2.31
N LYS A 115 21.63 2.26 3.07
CA LYS A 115 21.72 2.55 4.50
C LYS A 115 21.51 4.03 4.84
N HIS A 116 21.82 4.94 3.91
CA HIS A 116 21.60 6.36 4.15
C HIS A 116 20.10 6.67 4.29
N LEU A 117 19.27 6.04 3.46
CA LEU A 117 17.82 6.25 3.50
C LEU A 117 17.19 5.62 4.74
N GLU A 118 17.64 4.43 5.14
CA GLU A 118 17.16 3.74 6.34
C GLU A 118 17.52 4.52 7.62
N ALA A 119 18.71 5.11 7.68
CA ALA A 119 19.13 5.98 8.77
C ALA A 119 18.29 7.27 8.84
N VAL A 120 18.05 7.93 7.70
CA VAL A 120 17.26 9.17 7.64
C VAL A 120 15.79 8.92 7.95
N SER A 121 15.22 7.80 7.48
CA SER A 121 13.83 7.45 7.78
C SER A 121 13.64 6.96 9.22
N GLY A 122 14.72 6.67 9.96
CA GLY A 122 14.65 6.05 11.29
C GLY A 122 14.35 4.55 11.26
N LEU A 123 14.33 3.94 10.07
CA LEU A 123 14.06 2.51 9.90
C LEU A 123 15.19 1.66 10.50
N ASP A 124 16.43 2.15 10.44
CA ASP A 124 17.58 1.50 11.10
C ASP A 124 17.37 1.33 12.61
N GLN A 125 16.80 2.34 13.27
CA GLN A 125 16.51 2.26 14.70
C GLN A 125 15.34 1.33 14.95
N PHE A 126 14.29 1.42 14.13
CA PHE A 126 13.14 0.54 14.22
C PHE A 126 13.52 -0.96 14.12
N HIS A 127 14.45 -1.32 13.22
CA HIS A 127 14.94 -2.70 13.13
C HIS A 127 15.71 -3.12 14.38
N ARG A 128 16.59 -2.27 14.92
CA ARG A 128 17.32 -2.56 16.16
C ARG A 128 16.38 -2.74 17.34
N ASP A 129 15.42 -1.83 17.49
CA ASP A 129 14.42 -1.92 18.56
C ASP A 129 13.60 -3.21 18.45
N ALA A 130 13.33 -3.69 17.23
CA ALA A 130 12.62 -4.95 17.00
C ALA A 130 13.47 -6.19 17.30
N GLU A 131 14.78 -6.14 17.04
CA GLU A 131 15.73 -7.22 17.39
C GLU A 131 15.98 -7.31 18.91
N ASP A 132 15.88 -6.17 19.62
CA ASP A 132 16.04 -6.09 21.08
C ASP A 132 14.78 -6.54 21.85
N ILE A 133 13.64 -6.72 21.18
CA ILE A 133 12.44 -7.35 21.77
C ILE A 133 12.68 -8.85 21.83
N ASP A 134 13.13 -9.32 22.99
CA ASP A 134 13.43 -10.71 23.29
C ASP A 134 12.19 -11.61 23.11
N ILE A 135 12.36 -12.72 22.41
CA ILE A 135 11.30 -13.70 22.07
C ILE A 135 10.89 -14.55 23.30
N ASP A 136 11.49 -14.30 24.46
CA ASP A 136 11.25 -15.07 25.69
C ASP A 136 9.86 -14.83 26.32
N GLU A 137 9.11 -13.77 25.94
CA GLU A 137 7.76 -13.51 26.47
C GLU A 137 6.61 -14.20 25.70
N TRP A 138 6.86 -14.83 24.56
CA TRP A 138 5.80 -15.42 23.71
C TRP A 138 5.60 -16.94 23.91
N ASP A 139 6.40 -17.60 24.78
CA ASP A 139 6.36 -19.05 24.99
C ASP A 139 5.68 -19.49 26.32
N GLU A 140 5.11 -18.56 27.10
CA GLU A 140 4.49 -18.84 28.41
C GLU A 140 2.94 -18.92 28.39
N ASN A 141 2.31 -19.36 27.30
CA ASN A 141 0.84 -19.58 27.29
C ASN A 141 0.35 -20.70 26.34
N SER A 142 1.15 -21.77 26.19
CA SER A 142 0.67 -23.04 25.63
C SER A 142 0.41 -24.07 26.73
N ASP A 143 -0.36 -23.68 27.75
CA ASP A 143 -1.01 -24.67 28.61
C ASP A 143 -2.23 -25.21 27.83
N ASP A 144 -2.02 -26.36 27.18
CA ASP A 144 -3.08 -27.22 26.66
C ASP A 144 -3.98 -27.68 27.83
N ASP A 145 -4.94 -26.84 28.19
CA ASP A 145 -6.10 -27.26 28.99
C ASP A 145 -6.98 -28.18 28.12
N GLU A 146 -6.71 -29.47 28.24
CA GLU A 146 -7.59 -30.57 27.87
C GLU A 146 -8.98 -30.37 28.51
N MET A 147 -9.91 -29.76 27.77
CA MET A 147 -11.33 -29.67 28.15
C MET A 147 -12.21 -30.30 27.08
N ALA A 148 -12.67 -31.49 27.43
CA ALA A 148 -13.72 -32.26 26.78
C ALA A 148 -14.97 -31.42 26.44
N ILE A 149 -15.47 -31.55 25.20
CA ILE A 149 -16.88 -31.83 24.86
C ILE A 149 -16.91 -32.71 23.60
#